data_AF-A0A4P5VG79-F1
#
_entry.id   AF-A0A4P5VG79-F1
#
_cell.length_a   1.000
_cell.length_b   1.000
_cell.length_c   1.000
_cell.angle_alpha   90.00
_cell.angle_beta   90.00
_cell.angle_gamma   90.00
#
_symmetry.space_group_name_H-M   'P 1'
#
loop_
_entity.id
_entity.type
_entity.pdbx_description
1 polymer ?
#
loop_
_entity_poly.entity_id
_entity_poly.type
_entity_poly.pdbx_seq_one_letter_code
_entity_poly.pdbx_strand_id
1 'polypeptide(L)'
;MDTCGTGGDGADTFNISTAVAFTAAACGARVAKHGNRSASGRVGSADVLEALGLNLAAPQERVLAALQAHGITFLFAPGWHPALVELAPLRRRLGIRTVFNLLGPLVNPLTPQTQVLGVARADLLDPMASALRGLGLARAVVVHGAGGLDEASLAGANELRLLEAGVIRQEWLEPASLGLAPAPLEALAGGDLATNAAHLEAVLRGQGQDGHRDVVALNTALVLWAAGLADSPAAGVPLALEALALGSPWAKLQQLRSVLAAPTTGASTTTLNSPPHQAGQPGAG
;
A
#
# COMPACT_ATOMS: atom_id res chain seq x y z
N MET A 1 -2.26 -7.76 -6.81
CA MET A 1 -2.48 -6.40 -7.32
C MET A 1 -1.70 -5.41 -6.44
N ASP A 2 -1.37 -4.24 -6.96
CA ASP A 2 -0.70 -3.16 -6.21
C ASP A 2 -1.44 -1.83 -6.38
N THR A 3 -1.31 -0.94 -5.40
CA THR A 3 -1.82 0.43 -5.43
C THR A 3 -0.77 1.39 -4.86
N CYS A 4 -0.26 2.26 -5.72
CA CYS A 4 0.81 3.18 -5.38
C CYS A 4 0.80 4.40 -6.29
N GLY A 5 1.38 5.50 -5.82
CA GLY A 5 1.58 6.71 -6.58
C GLY A 5 3.06 6.93 -6.89
N THR A 6 3.36 7.78 -7.87
CA THR A 6 4.73 8.24 -8.15
C THR A 6 5.32 9.09 -7.01
N GLY A 7 4.46 9.62 -6.13
CA GLY A 7 4.74 10.64 -5.15
C GLY A 7 5.08 11.99 -5.76
N GLY A 8 5.25 13.00 -4.91
CA GLY A 8 5.71 14.33 -5.32
C GLY A 8 4.61 15.17 -5.99
N ASP A 9 3.36 14.94 -5.63
CA ASP A 9 2.22 15.84 -5.85
C ASP A 9 2.31 17.12 -5.00
N GLY A 10 3.00 17.07 -3.88
CA GLY A 10 3.13 18.20 -2.96
C GLY A 10 1.92 18.40 -2.04
N ALA A 11 0.88 17.57 -2.13
CA ALA A 11 -0.42 17.79 -1.51
C ALA A 11 -0.49 17.46 -0.01
N ASP A 12 0.53 16.80 0.54
CA ASP A 12 0.64 16.49 1.98
C ASP A 12 -0.62 15.78 2.54
N THR A 13 -1.23 14.93 1.72
CA THR A 13 -2.37 14.11 2.11
C THR A 13 -1.98 13.06 3.15
N PHE A 14 -2.97 12.55 3.89
CA PHE A 14 -2.73 11.37 4.72
C PHE A 14 -2.44 10.15 3.83
N ASN A 15 -1.99 9.03 4.40
CA ASN A 15 -1.58 7.85 3.62
C ASN A 15 -2.75 7.09 2.96
N ILE A 16 -3.43 7.72 1.99
CA ILE A 16 -4.61 7.23 1.26
C ILE A 16 -4.33 5.87 0.64
N SER A 17 -3.27 5.74 -0.18
CA SER A 17 -2.96 4.47 -0.85
C SER A 17 -2.66 3.32 0.14
N THR A 18 -2.25 3.61 1.38
CA THR A 18 -2.09 2.60 2.44
C THR A 18 -3.46 2.18 2.98
N ALA A 19 -4.35 3.13 3.27
CA ALA A 19 -5.73 2.82 3.69
C ALA A 19 -6.49 2.03 2.62
N VAL A 20 -6.32 2.41 1.34
CA VAL A 20 -6.89 1.72 0.18
C VAL A 20 -6.42 0.27 0.10
N ALA A 21 -5.14 -0.01 0.36
CA ALA A 21 -4.62 -1.37 0.30
C ALA A 21 -5.32 -2.30 1.30
N PHE A 22 -5.48 -1.87 2.56
CA PHE A 22 -6.21 -2.67 3.56
C PHE A 22 -7.71 -2.76 3.24
N THR A 23 -8.31 -1.69 2.72
CA THR A 23 -9.73 -1.67 2.37
C THR A 23 -10.03 -2.61 1.21
N ALA A 24 -9.22 -2.55 0.15
CA ALA A 24 -9.31 -3.49 -0.96
C ALA A 24 -9.10 -4.94 -0.52
N ALA A 25 -8.14 -5.21 0.38
CA ALA A 25 -7.93 -6.55 0.92
C ALA A 25 -9.10 -7.04 1.78
N ALA A 26 -9.76 -6.15 2.51
CA ALA A 26 -11.00 -6.47 3.23
C ALA A 26 -12.15 -6.82 2.27
N CYS A 27 -12.20 -6.18 1.10
CA CYS A 27 -13.15 -6.48 0.02
C CYS A 27 -12.72 -7.70 -0.85
N GLY A 28 -11.67 -8.43 -0.47
CA GLY A 28 -11.25 -9.67 -1.15
C GLY A 28 -10.13 -9.52 -2.18
N ALA A 29 -9.60 -8.32 -2.42
CA ALA A 29 -8.46 -8.14 -3.31
C ALA A 29 -7.19 -8.76 -2.70
N ARG A 30 -6.35 -9.38 -3.55
CA ARG A 30 -5.01 -9.84 -3.15
C ARG A 30 -4.00 -8.72 -3.36
N VAL A 31 -3.61 -8.04 -2.30
CA VAL A 31 -2.81 -6.79 -2.34
C VAL A 31 -1.36 -7.03 -1.92
N ALA A 32 -0.44 -6.86 -2.86
CA ALA A 32 0.99 -6.87 -2.63
C ALA A 32 1.51 -5.44 -2.70
N LYS A 33 1.27 -4.65 -1.64
CA LYS A 33 1.59 -3.22 -1.67
C LYS A 33 3.09 -3.02 -1.66
N HIS A 34 3.65 -2.40 -2.71
CA HIS A 34 5.04 -1.96 -2.70
C HIS A 34 5.13 -0.53 -2.18
N GLY A 35 6.03 -0.29 -1.21
CA GLY A 35 6.10 1.00 -0.56
C GLY A 35 7.47 1.29 0.02
N ASN A 36 7.71 2.57 0.29
CA ASN A 36 8.96 3.06 0.85
C ASN A 36 8.70 4.11 1.94
N ARG A 37 9.77 4.51 2.63
CA ARG A 37 9.80 5.75 3.42
C ARG A 37 9.75 6.95 2.48
N SER A 38 9.29 8.09 2.98
CA SER A 38 9.27 9.30 2.17
C SER A 38 10.69 9.77 1.82
N ALA A 39 10.91 10.13 0.55
CA ALA A 39 12.17 10.73 0.11
C ALA A 39 12.23 12.25 0.34
N SER A 40 11.10 12.89 0.63
CA SER A 40 10.98 14.35 0.80
C SER A 40 11.01 14.82 2.27
N GLY A 41 11.32 13.92 3.21
CA GLY A 41 11.34 14.22 4.65
C GLY A 41 9.96 14.25 5.31
N ARG A 42 8.91 13.84 4.58
CA ARG A 42 7.53 13.71 5.07
C ARG A 42 7.27 12.31 5.65
N VAL A 43 6.04 12.05 6.08
CA VAL A 43 5.64 10.74 6.63
C VAL A 43 5.28 9.76 5.51
N GLY A 44 6.12 8.74 5.30
CA GLY A 44 5.89 7.70 4.30
C GLY A 44 5.00 6.57 4.81
N SER A 45 4.52 5.75 3.87
CA SER A 45 3.71 4.57 4.19
C SER A 45 4.39 3.61 5.17
N ALA A 46 5.71 3.39 5.01
CA ALA A 46 6.48 2.52 5.89
C ALA A 46 6.55 3.08 7.33
N ASP A 47 6.73 4.40 7.46
CA ASP A 47 6.84 5.07 8.76
C ASP A 47 5.54 4.91 9.57
N VAL A 48 4.39 5.11 8.93
CA VAL A 48 3.07 4.94 9.59
C VAL A 48 2.79 3.49 9.95
N LEU A 49 3.12 2.54 9.07
CA LEU A 49 2.89 1.13 9.34
C LEU A 49 3.75 0.61 10.51
N GLU A 50 5.00 1.07 10.64
CA GLU A 50 5.82 0.79 11.81
C GLU A 50 5.23 1.41 13.08
N ALA A 51 4.73 2.65 13.01
CA ALA A 51 4.06 3.30 14.14
C ALA A 51 2.80 2.54 14.61
N LEU A 52 2.09 1.87 13.69
CA LEU A 52 0.97 0.98 14.01
C LEU A 52 1.39 -0.46 14.41
N GLY A 53 2.69 -0.70 14.51
CA GLY A 53 3.29 -1.91 15.06
C GLY A 53 3.60 -3.01 14.04
N LEU A 54 3.62 -2.72 12.73
CA LEU A 54 4.07 -3.71 11.74
C LEU A 54 5.60 -3.83 11.80
N ASN A 55 6.07 -5.07 11.88
CA ASN A 55 7.49 -5.38 11.76
C ASN A 55 7.89 -5.46 10.28
N LEU A 56 8.36 -4.35 9.71
CA LEU A 56 8.80 -4.28 8.32
C LEU A 56 10.15 -5.00 8.06
N ALA A 57 10.85 -5.41 9.12
CA ALA A 57 12.06 -6.23 9.07
C ALA A 57 11.76 -7.74 9.16
N ALA A 58 10.48 -8.14 9.04
CA ALA A 58 10.11 -9.55 9.02
C ALA A 58 10.80 -10.30 7.84
N PRO A 59 11.19 -11.58 8.03
CA PRO A 59 11.76 -12.38 6.96
C PRO A 59 10.83 -12.47 5.73
N GLN A 60 11.42 -12.56 4.53
CA GLN A 60 10.67 -12.57 3.27
C GLN A 60 9.64 -13.71 3.23
N GLU A 61 9.93 -14.85 3.83
CA GLU A 61 9.02 -16.00 3.90
C GLU A 61 7.71 -15.62 4.60
N ARG A 62 7.75 -14.80 5.66
CA ARG A 62 6.55 -14.34 6.38
C ARG A 62 5.80 -13.27 5.60
N VAL A 63 6.53 -12.39 4.93
CA VAL A 63 5.95 -11.38 4.03
C VAL A 63 5.15 -12.05 2.91
N LEU A 64 5.70 -13.11 2.31
CA LEU A 64 5.02 -13.91 1.29
C LEU A 64 3.85 -14.74 1.86
N ALA A 65 4.03 -15.36 3.04
CA ALA A 65 2.99 -16.12 3.70
C ALA A 65 1.77 -15.26 4.07
N ALA A 66 1.97 -14.01 4.49
CA ALA A 66 0.89 -13.08 4.80
C ALA A 66 -0.03 -12.82 3.60
N LEU A 67 0.54 -12.69 2.39
CA LEU A 67 -0.23 -12.51 1.18
C LEU A 67 -1.10 -13.74 0.86
N GLN A 68 -0.58 -14.95 1.10
CA GLN A 68 -1.33 -16.19 0.88
C GLN A 68 -2.43 -16.38 1.93
N ALA A 69 -2.14 -16.11 3.21
CA ALA A 69 -3.06 -16.36 4.31
C ALA A 69 -4.15 -15.30 4.46
N HIS A 70 -3.82 -14.03 4.23
CA HIS A 70 -4.71 -12.90 4.56
C HIS A 70 -5.06 -12.01 3.37
N GLY A 71 -4.49 -12.29 2.20
CA GLY A 71 -4.73 -11.51 0.99
C GLY A 71 -4.03 -10.16 0.96
N ILE A 72 -3.16 -9.86 1.92
CA ILE A 72 -2.40 -8.60 1.94
C ILE A 72 -0.98 -8.80 2.46
N THR A 73 -0.03 -8.09 1.87
CA THR A 73 1.31 -7.90 2.40
C THR A 73 1.86 -6.52 2.04
N PHE A 74 2.95 -6.13 2.70
CA PHE A 74 3.68 -4.90 2.43
C PHE A 74 5.14 -5.22 2.09
N LEU A 75 5.59 -4.78 0.92
CA LEU A 75 6.93 -5.01 0.39
C LEU A 75 7.74 -3.72 0.62
N PHE A 76 8.58 -3.70 1.65
CA PHE A 76 9.36 -2.53 1.98
C PHE A 76 10.59 -2.39 1.06
N ALA A 77 10.55 -1.41 0.15
CA ALA A 77 11.41 -1.31 -1.04
C ALA A 77 12.93 -1.52 -0.82
N PRO A 78 13.59 -0.99 0.23
CA PRO A 78 15.03 -1.18 0.42
C PRO A 78 15.46 -2.65 0.52
N GLY A 79 14.60 -3.53 1.03
CA GLY A 79 14.87 -4.97 1.12
C GLY A 79 14.68 -5.75 -0.18
N TRP A 80 14.09 -5.13 -1.20
CA TRP A 80 13.72 -5.80 -2.47
C TRP A 80 14.49 -5.28 -3.68
N HIS A 81 15.08 -4.08 -3.58
CA HIS A 81 15.82 -3.47 -4.69
C HIS A 81 17.23 -2.99 -4.27
N PRO A 82 18.15 -3.91 -3.92
CA PRO A 82 19.50 -3.55 -3.47
C PRO A 82 20.25 -2.71 -4.52
N ALA A 83 20.10 -3.02 -5.81
CA ALA A 83 20.70 -2.23 -6.89
C ALA A 83 20.18 -0.77 -6.96
N LEU A 84 18.92 -0.53 -6.59
CA LEU A 84 18.39 0.84 -6.54
C LEU A 84 18.88 1.61 -5.30
N VAL A 85 19.22 0.91 -4.22
CA VAL A 85 19.83 1.51 -3.02
C VAL A 85 21.21 2.09 -3.35
N GLU A 86 22.01 1.39 -4.16
CA GLU A 86 23.32 1.87 -4.61
C GLU A 86 23.24 3.18 -5.42
N LEU A 87 22.11 3.43 -6.09
CA LEU A 87 21.88 4.66 -6.86
C LEU A 87 21.44 5.85 -5.98
N ALA A 88 21.10 5.62 -4.72
CA ALA A 88 20.59 6.67 -3.83
C ALA A 88 21.56 7.85 -3.62
N PRO A 89 22.89 7.68 -3.46
CA PRO A 89 23.82 8.80 -3.36
C PRO A 89 23.88 9.63 -4.65
N LEU A 90 23.84 8.99 -5.82
CA LEU A 90 23.84 9.69 -7.10
C LEU A 90 22.56 10.52 -7.26
N ARG A 91 21.41 9.93 -6.99
CA ARG A 91 20.10 10.63 -7.05
C ARG A 91 20.07 11.83 -6.10
N ARG A 92 20.59 11.69 -4.88
CA ARG A 92 20.70 12.79 -3.91
C ARG A 92 21.59 13.93 -4.41
N ARG A 93 22.74 13.62 -5.02
CA ARG A 93 23.64 14.64 -5.60
C ARG A 93 23.00 15.37 -6.79
N LEU A 94 22.22 14.67 -7.61
CA LEU A 94 21.53 15.28 -8.76
C LEU A 94 20.43 16.25 -8.31
N GLY A 95 19.70 15.93 -7.24
CA GLY A 95 18.69 16.82 -6.65
C GLY A 95 17.48 17.14 -7.54
N ILE A 96 17.38 16.52 -8.72
CA ILE A 96 16.31 16.72 -9.70
C ILE A 96 15.48 15.45 -9.89
N ARG A 97 14.24 15.59 -10.36
CA ARG A 97 13.41 14.46 -10.78
C ARG A 97 14.01 13.79 -12.02
N THR A 98 14.01 12.47 -12.04
CA THR A 98 14.52 11.64 -13.15
C THR A 98 13.54 10.48 -13.40
N VAL A 99 13.83 9.65 -14.40
CA VAL A 99 13.06 8.41 -14.65
C VAL A 99 12.96 7.52 -13.42
N PHE A 100 13.95 7.53 -12.51
CA PHE A 100 13.91 6.77 -11.26
C PHE A 100 12.78 7.17 -10.30
N ASN A 101 12.19 8.36 -10.46
CA ASN A 101 11.00 8.76 -9.72
C ASN A 101 9.74 8.04 -10.23
N LEU A 102 9.74 7.60 -11.49
CA LEU A 102 8.62 6.89 -12.11
C LEU A 102 8.75 5.38 -11.98
N LEU A 103 9.96 4.86 -11.74
CA LEU A 103 10.21 3.43 -11.70
C LEU A 103 9.65 2.73 -10.46
N GLY A 104 9.55 3.42 -9.31
CA GLY A 104 9.15 2.78 -8.04
C GLY A 104 7.86 1.96 -8.14
N PRO A 105 6.78 2.52 -8.70
CA PRO A 105 5.55 1.77 -8.96
C PRO A 105 5.65 0.65 -9.99
N LEU A 106 6.62 0.69 -10.91
CA LEU A 106 6.74 -0.26 -12.02
C LEU A 106 7.57 -1.50 -11.70
N VAL A 107 8.22 -1.54 -10.53
CA VAL A 107 9.20 -2.58 -10.17
C VAL A 107 8.76 -3.45 -8.99
N ASN A 108 7.45 -3.55 -8.71
CA ASN A 108 6.96 -4.41 -7.64
C ASN A 108 7.52 -5.86 -7.80
N PRO A 109 8.26 -6.39 -6.81
CA PRO A 109 9.01 -7.63 -6.97
C PRO A 109 8.12 -8.87 -7.07
N LEU A 110 6.84 -8.77 -6.71
CA LEU A 110 5.86 -9.84 -6.86
C LEU A 110 5.08 -9.78 -8.17
N THR A 111 5.46 -8.88 -9.08
CA THR A 111 4.93 -8.77 -10.46
C THR A 111 3.40 -8.90 -10.53
N PRO A 112 2.66 -7.97 -9.89
CA PRO A 112 1.21 -8.05 -9.84
C PRO A 112 0.60 -7.97 -11.24
N GLN A 113 -0.38 -8.82 -11.53
CA GLN A 113 -1.08 -8.81 -12.82
C GLN A 113 -1.99 -7.59 -13.03
N THR A 114 -2.30 -6.87 -11.95
CA THR A 114 -3.17 -5.70 -11.96
C THR A 114 -2.67 -4.62 -11.01
N GLN A 115 -2.89 -3.35 -11.35
CA GLN A 115 -2.34 -2.22 -10.61
C GLN A 115 -3.20 -0.95 -10.73
N VAL A 116 -3.30 -0.19 -9.64
CA VAL A 116 -3.72 1.22 -9.69
C VAL A 116 -2.50 2.09 -9.44
N LEU A 117 -2.26 3.02 -10.35
CA LEU A 117 -1.08 3.87 -10.38
C LEU A 117 -1.48 5.34 -10.39
N GLY A 118 -1.08 6.07 -9.38
CA GLY A 118 -1.21 7.51 -9.34
C GLY A 118 -0.06 8.25 -10.03
N VAL A 119 -0.37 9.34 -10.74
CA VAL A 119 0.63 10.28 -11.28
C VAL A 119 0.34 11.73 -10.89
N ALA A 120 1.37 12.45 -10.45
CA ALA A 120 1.25 13.85 -10.02
C ALA A 120 1.13 14.86 -11.20
N ARG A 121 1.32 14.39 -12.45
CA ARG A 121 1.22 15.22 -13.66
C ARG A 121 0.40 14.50 -14.71
N ALA A 122 -0.55 15.22 -15.31
CA ALA A 122 -1.39 14.69 -16.38
C ALA A 122 -0.58 14.13 -17.57
N ASP A 123 0.55 14.75 -17.91
CA ASP A 123 1.40 14.30 -19.03
C ASP A 123 2.11 12.95 -18.78
N LEU A 124 2.02 12.40 -17.56
CA LEU A 124 2.50 11.06 -17.23
C LEU A 124 1.43 9.97 -17.38
N LEU A 125 0.15 10.33 -17.61
CA LEU A 125 -0.93 9.35 -17.78
C LEU A 125 -0.64 8.35 -18.91
N ASP A 126 -0.38 8.87 -20.12
CA ASP A 126 -0.16 8.04 -21.32
C ASP A 126 1.15 7.25 -21.29
N PRO A 127 2.31 7.84 -20.90
CA PRO A 127 3.56 7.09 -20.76
C PRO A 127 3.45 5.96 -19.74
N MET A 128 2.85 6.22 -18.57
CA MET A 128 2.76 5.20 -17.52
C MET A 128 1.75 4.11 -17.88
N ALA A 129 0.62 4.44 -18.50
CA ALA A 129 -0.33 3.45 -18.98
C ALA A 129 0.31 2.55 -20.08
N SER A 130 1.09 3.16 -20.97
CA SER A 130 1.85 2.43 -21.99
C SER A 130 2.91 1.52 -21.38
N ALA A 131 3.60 1.95 -20.33
CA ALA A 131 4.57 1.14 -19.60
C ALA A 131 3.90 -0.07 -18.93
N LEU A 132 2.77 0.11 -18.24
CA LEU A 132 2.03 -0.99 -17.61
C LEU A 132 1.51 -2.00 -18.65
N ARG A 133 1.06 -1.52 -19.82
CA ARG A 133 0.73 -2.40 -20.96
C ARG A 133 1.95 -3.17 -21.45
N GLY A 134 3.10 -2.51 -21.61
CA GLY A 134 4.36 -3.15 -22.03
C GLY A 134 4.88 -4.18 -21.04
N LEU A 135 4.59 -4.02 -19.75
CA LEU A 135 4.86 -5.00 -18.69
C LEU A 135 3.87 -6.17 -18.68
N GLY A 136 2.82 -6.13 -19.49
CA GLY A 136 1.87 -7.23 -19.66
C GLY A 136 0.78 -7.30 -18.58
N LEU A 137 0.47 -6.20 -17.90
CA LEU A 137 -0.64 -6.18 -16.93
C LEU A 137 -1.97 -6.44 -17.64
N ALA A 138 -2.80 -7.30 -17.03
CA ALA A 138 -4.12 -7.66 -17.56
C ALA A 138 -5.12 -6.51 -17.42
N ARG A 139 -5.10 -5.84 -16.27
CA ARG A 139 -5.87 -4.62 -16.00
C ARG A 139 -5.06 -3.62 -15.20
N ALA A 140 -5.17 -2.34 -15.54
CA ALA A 140 -4.60 -1.29 -14.71
C ALA A 140 -5.40 0.01 -14.80
N VAL A 141 -5.25 0.85 -13.79
CA VAL A 141 -5.73 2.23 -13.80
C VAL A 141 -4.53 3.14 -13.62
N VAL A 142 -4.31 4.10 -14.51
CA VAL A 142 -3.46 5.24 -14.22
C VAL A 142 -4.35 6.44 -13.97
N VAL A 143 -4.18 7.11 -12.83
CA VAL A 143 -5.02 8.23 -12.39
C VAL A 143 -4.20 9.48 -12.13
N HIS A 144 -4.72 10.60 -12.60
CA HIS A 144 -4.31 11.94 -12.20
C HIS A 144 -5.49 12.63 -11.55
N GLY A 145 -5.37 12.93 -10.26
CA GLY A 145 -6.46 13.49 -9.49
C GLY A 145 -6.65 14.98 -9.69
N ALA A 146 -7.91 15.43 -9.53
CA ALA A 146 -8.21 16.85 -9.45
C ALA A 146 -7.32 17.55 -8.39
N GLY A 147 -6.75 18.69 -8.77
CA GLY A 147 -5.82 19.44 -7.92
C GLY A 147 -4.37 18.94 -7.96
N GLY A 148 -4.03 18.04 -8.89
CA GLY A 148 -2.66 17.60 -9.11
C GLY A 148 -2.23 16.37 -8.29
N LEU A 149 -3.18 15.71 -7.64
CA LEU A 149 -2.95 14.58 -6.75
C LEU A 149 -2.53 13.35 -7.55
N ASP A 150 -1.61 12.55 -7.00
CA ASP A 150 -1.30 11.22 -7.52
C ASP A 150 -2.18 10.13 -6.87
N GLU A 151 -3.44 10.47 -6.65
CA GLU A 151 -4.55 9.59 -6.30
C GLU A 151 -5.83 10.16 -6.94
N ALA A 152 -6.92 9.38 -6.98
CA ALA A 152 -8.23 9.98 -7.25
C ALA A 152 -8.61 10.92 -6.09
N SER A 153 -9.06 12.12 -6.44
CA SER A 153 -9.38 13.22 -5.53
C SER A 153 -10.88 13.47 -5.48
N LEU A 154 -11.35 13.94 -4.32
CA LEU A 154 -12.73 14.41 -4.14
C LEU A 154 -12.93 15.86 -4.61
N ALA A 155 -11.86 16.56 -4.98
CA ALA A 155 -11.91 17.99 -5.33
C ALA A 155 -12.51 18.26 -6.72
N GLY A 156 -12.72 17.24 -7.55
CA GLY A 156 -13.33 17.35 -8.87
C GLY A 156 -13.02 16.16 -9.77
N ALA A 157 -13.13 16.38 -11.08
CA ALA A 157 -12.92 15.37 -12.11
C ALA A 157 -11.50 14.78 -12.10
N ASN A 158 -11.42 13.45 -12.10
CA ASN A 158 -10.17 12.71 -12.15
C ASN A 158 -9.94 12.17 -13.56
N GLU A 159 -8.74 12.38 -14.12
CA GLU A 159 -8.42 11.87 -15.45
C GLU A 159 -7.80 10.47 -15.34
N LEU A 160 -8.35 9.52 -16.09
CA LEU A 160 -7.99 8.10 -16.02
C LEU A 160 -7.46 7.59 -17.36
N ARG A 161 -6.56 6.60 -17.26
CA ARG A 161 -6.28 5.62 -18.31
C ARG A 161 -6.59 4.23 -17.78
N LEU A 162 -7.63 3.61 -18.34
CA LEU A 162 -8.05 2.25 -18.01
C LEU A 162 -7.41 1.29 -19.01
N LEU A 163 -6.48 0.47 -18.54
CA LEU A 163 -5.91 -0.65 -19.29
C LEU A 163 -6.76 -1.89 -19.01
N GLU A 164 -7.23 -2.56 -20.06
CA GLU A 164 -7.87 -3.87 -19.96
C GLU A 164 -7.58 -4.66 -21.25
N ALA A 165 -7.11 -5.90 -21.11
CA ALA A 165 -6.82 -6.79 -22.24
C ALA A 165 -5.95 -6.13 -23.34
N GLY A 166 -4.95 -5.33 -22.93
CA GLY A 166 -4.04 -4.62 -23.83
C GLY A 166 -4.59 -3.33 -24.46
N VAL A 167 -5.86 -3.00 -24.23
CA VAL A 167 -6.50 -1.77 -24.71
C VAL A 167 -6.48 -0.72 -23.61
N ILE A 168 -6.06 0.50 -23.96
CA ILE A 168 -6.08 1.65 -23.05
C ILE A 168 -7.24 2.56 -23.47
N ARG A 169 -8.15 2.83 -22.53
CA ARG A 169 -9.27 3.78 -22.70
C ARG A 169 -9.04 4.99 -21.80
N GLN A 170 -9.32 6.17 -22.34
CA GLN A 170 -9.34 7.41 -21.56
C GLN A 170 -10.74 7.62 -20.98
N GLU A 171 -10.80 7.98 -19.70
CA GLU A 171 -12.04 8.30 -19.01
C GLU A 171 -11.86 9.46 -18.04
N TRP A 172 -12.97 10.10 -17.70
CA TRP A 172 -13.07 11.09 -16.63
C TRP A 172 -13.99 10.55 -15.55
N LEU A 173 -13.55 10.64 -14.30
CA LEU A 173 -14.31 10.16 -13.14
C LEU A 173 -14.62 11.32 -12.20
N GLU A 174 -15.89 11.70 -12.14
CA GLU A 174 -16.38 12.71 -11.22
C GLU A 174 -16.85 12.04 -9.91
N PRO A 175 -16.31 12.38 -8.74
CA PRO A 175 -16.72 11.77 -7.47
C PRO A 175 -18.23 11.86 -7.21
N ALA A 176 -18.84 12.99 -7.57
CA ALA A 176 -20.28 13.22 -7.42
C ALA A 176 -21.13 12.23 -8.24
N SER A 177 -20.63 11.75 -9.38
CA SER A 177 -21.33 10.73 -10.19
C SER A 177 -21.41 9.36 -9.51
N LEU A 178 -20.60 9.14 -8.48
CA LEU A 178 -20.55 7.92 -7.68
C LEU A 178 -21.26 8.08 -6.32
N GLY A 179 -21.94 9.21 -6.10
CA GLY A 179 -22.61 9.51 -4.84
C GLY A 179 -21.69 9.98 -3.71
N LEU A 180 -20.43 10.35 -4.01
CA LEU A 180 -19.50 10.90 -3.03
C LEU A 180 -19.59 12.42 -2.99
N ALA A 181 -19.55 13.00 -1.79
CA ALA A 181 -19.56 14.45 -1.63
C ALA A 181 -18.22 15.04 -2.09
N PRO A 182 -18.23 16.13 -2.90
CA PRO A 182 -17.01 16.85 -3.21
C PRO A 182 -16.36 17.40 -1.94
N ALA A 183 -15.04 17.31 -1.87
CA ALA A 183 -14.27 17.83 -0.74
C ALA A 183 -12.97 18.48 -1.24
N PRO A 184 -12.55 19.60 -0.63
CA PRO A 184 -11.32 20.26 -1.02
C PRO A 184 -10.10 19.43 -0.55
N LEU A 185 -8.92 19.66 -1.14
CA LEU A 185 -7.71 18.86 -0.83
C LEU A 185 -7.31 18.96 0.65
N GLU A 186 -7.60 20.09 1.30
CA GLU A 186 -7.34 20.33 2.71
C GLU A 186 -8.12 19.36 3.61
N ALA A 187 -9.28 18.86 3.16
CA ALA A 187 -10.04 17.83 3.87
C ALA A 187 -9.37 16.44 3.80
N LEU A 188 -8.33 16.29 2.99
CA LEU A 188 -7.53 15.08 2.83
C LEU A 188 -6.15 15.20 3.49
N ALA A 189 -5.88 16.32 4.18
CA ALA A 189 -4.56 16.63 4.71
C ALA A 189 -4.09 15.61 5.76
N GLY A 190 -2.81 15.24 5.64
CA GLY A 190 -2.06 14.55 6.66
C GLY A 190 -1.39 15.53 7.63
N GLY A 191 -0.46 15.02 8.43
CA GLY A 191 0.33 15.83 9.35
C GLY A 191 1.68 15.21 9.66
N ASP A 192 2.06 15.26 10.93
CA ASP A 192 3.21 14.49 11.43
C ASP A 192 2.90 12.98 11.50
N LEU A 193 3.88 12.19 11.96
CA LEU A 193 3.76 10.74 12.02
C LEU A 193 2.59 10.30 12.91
N ALA A 194 2.41 10.96 14.07
CA ALA A 194 1.34 10.65 15.00
C ALA A 194 -0.03 10.96 14.39
N THR A 195 -0.17 12.11 13.72
CA THR A 195 -1.39 12.53 13.05
C THR A 195 -1.77 11.57 11.93
N ASN A 196 -0.82 11.21 11.07
CA ASN A 196 -1.07 10.26 9.98
C ASN A 196 -1.41 8.86 10.49
N ALA A 197 -0.74 8.39 11.55
CA ALA A 197 -1.08 7.12 12.18
C ALA A 197 -2.51 7.13 12.75
N ALA A 198 -2.89 8.21 13.44
CA ALA A 198 -4.24 8.38 13.97
C ALA A 198 -5.30 8.45 12.85
N HIS A 199 -5.04 9.19 11.77
CA HIS A 199 -5.94 9.25 10.60
C HIS A 199 -6.12 7.88 9.95
N LEU A 200 -5.02 7.15 9.72
CA LEU A 200 -5.06 5.81 9.14
C LEU A 200 -5.83 4.84 10.05
N GLU A 201 -5.51 4.81 11.34
CA GLU A 201 -6.20 3.96 12.32
C GLU A 201 -7.69 4.27 12.41
N ALA A 202 -8.07 5.54 12.47
CA ALA A 202 -9.47 5.97 12.49
C ALA A 202 -10.23 5.51 11.24
N VAL A 203 -9.68 5.74 10.04
CA VAL A 203 -10.31 5.31 8.78
C VAL A 203 -10.49 3.79 8.75
N LEU A 204 -9.45 3.03 9.08
CA LEU A 204 -9.50 1.57 9.02
C LEU A 204 -10.49 0.96 10.02
N ARG A 205 -10.79 1.67 11.12
CA ARG A 205 -11.78 1.29 12.13
C ARG A 205 -13.21 1.78 11.85
N GLY A 206 -13.43 2.47 10.73
CA GLY A 206 -14.74 3.05 10.40
C GLY A 206 -15.07 4.33 11.18
N GLN A 207 -14.05 5.01 11.71
CA GLN A 207 -14.14 6.23 12.53
C GLN A 207 -13.46 7.43 11.86
N GLY A 208 -13.07 7.30 10.59
CA GLY A 208 -12.44 8.38 9.82
C GLY A 208 -13.41 9.53 9.52
N GLN A 209 -12.85 10.72 9.31
CA GLN A 209 -13.59 11.87 8.81
C GLN A 209 -14.18 11.56 7.42
N ASP A 210 -15.29 12.21 7.05
CA ASP A 210 -15.99 11.94 5.79
C ASP A 210 -15.07 12.04 4.57
N GLY A 211 -14.25 13.10 4.47
CA GLY A 211 -13.30 13.26 3.37
C GLY A 211 -12.27 12.12 3.28
N HIS A 212 -11.73 11.67 4.41
CA HIS A 212 -10.80 10.53 4.45
C HIS A 212 -11.47 9.21 4.08
N ARG A 213 -12.68 8.97 4.58
CA ARG A 213 -13.47 7.77 4.25
C ARG A 213 -13.78 7.76 2.75
N ASP A 214 -14.29 8.86 2.22
CA ASP A 214 -14.80 8.93 0.86
C ASP A 214 -13.67 8.87 -0.18
N VAL A 215 -12.51 9.51 0.08
CA VAL A 215 -11.35 9.40 -0.82
C VAL A 215 -10.78 7.98 -0.84
N VAL A 216 -10.80 7.28 0.30
CA VAL A 216 -10.37 5.88 0.38
C VAL A 216 -11.37 4.98 -0.34
N ALA A 217 -12.68 5.24 -0.22
CA ALA A 217 -13.70 4.52 -0.97
C ALA A 217 -13.55 4.71 -2.48
N LEU A 218 -13.34 5.96 -2.94
CA LEU A 218 -13.12 6.30 -4.34
C LEU A 218 -11.92 5.53 -4.94
N ASN A 219 -10.77 5.60 -4.27
CA ASN A 219 -9.57 4.92 -4.75
C ASN A 219 -9.66 3.39 -4.61
N THR A 220 -10.35 2.89 -3.57
CA THR A 220 -10.62 1.45 -3.44
C THR A 220 -11.51 0.95 -4.56
N ALA A 221 -12.50 1.73 -5.01
CA ALA A 221 -13.35 1.35 -6.12
C ALA A 221 -12.56 1.13 -7.43
N LEU A 222 -11.56 1.98 -7.72
CA LEU A 222 -10.63 1.77 -8.83
C LEU A 222 -9.83 0.47 -8.68
N VAL A 223 -9.40 0.17 -7.45
CA VAL A 223 -8.70 -1.07 -7.13
C VAL A 223 -9.59 -2.30 -7.34
N LEU A 224 -10.85 -2.25 -6.90
CA LEU A 224 -11.79 -3.36 -7.06
C LEU A 224 -12.11 -3.63 -8.53
N TRP A 225 -12.28 -2.58 -9.33
CA TRP A 225 -12.42 -2.72 -10.78
C TRP A 225 -11.17 -3.37 -11.41
N ALA A 226 -9.98 -2.83 -11.12
CA ALA A 226 -8.73 -3.38 -11.65
C ALA A 226 -8.50 -4.85 -11.22
N ALA A 227 -8.92 -5.21 -10.00
CA ALA A 227 -8.84 -6.56 -9.47
C ALA A 227 -9.93 -7.51 -10.01
N GLY A 228 -10.96 -7.01 -10.70
CA GLY A 228 -12.09 -7.80 -11.17
C GLY A 228 -13.10 -8.19 -10.12
N LEU A 229 -13.18 -7.42 -9.05
CA LEU A 229 -14.12 -7.60 -7.95
C LEU A 229 -15.34 -6.66 -8.06
N ALA A 230 -15.31 -5.73 -9.02
CA ALA A 230 -16.43 -4.87 -9.38
C ALA A 230 -16.44 -4.63 -10.89
N ASP A 231 -17.64 -4.60 -11.48
CA ASP A 231 -17.79 -4.38 -12.93
C ASP A 231 -17.52 -2.92 -13.35
N SER A 232 -17.58 -1.98 -12.41
CA SER A 232 -17.26 -0.57 -12.61
C SER A 232 -16.77 0.08 -11.32
N PRO A 233 -16.08 1.24 -11.40
CA PRO A 233 -15.80 2.05 -10.22
C PRO A 233 -17.07 2.40 -9.42
N ALA A 234 -18.20 2.69 -10.09
CA ALA A 234 -19.47 2.97 -9.41
C ALA A 234 -19.96 1.79 -8.55
N ALA A 235 -19.81 0.56 -9.04
CA ALA A 235 -20.15 -0.64 -8.27
C ALA A 235 -19.17 -0.91 -7.10
N GLY A 236 -17.92 -0.41 -7.20
CA GLY A 236 -16.90 -0.60 -6.18
C GLY A 236 -17.03 0.33 -4.96
N VAL A 237 -17.58 1.53 -5.13
CA VAL A 237 -17.75 2.51 -4.03
C VAL A 237 -18.57 1.97 -2.86
N PRO A 238 -19.79 1.40 -3.05
CA PRO A 238 -20.57 0.90 -1.92
C PRO A 238 -19.88 -0.24 -1.19
N LEU A 239 -19.17 -1.14 -1.89
CA LEU A 239 -18.39 -2.23 -1.29
C LEU A 239 -17.28 -1.68 -0.38
N ALA A 240 -16.58 -0.64 -0.83
CA ALA A 240 -15.52 -0.01 -0.06
C ALA A 240 -16.08 0.73 1.18
N LEU A 241 -17.18 1.47 1.01
CA LEU A 241 -17.84 2.17 2.12
C LEU A 241 -18.35 1.20 3.19
N GLU A 242 -18.95 0.08 2.78
CA GLU A 242 -19.42 -0.96 3.71
C GLU A 242 -18.24 -1.57 4.48
N ALA A 243 -17.16 -1.95 3.80
CA ALA A 243 -15.97 -2.50 4.44
C ALA A 243 -15.38 -1.54 5.47
N LEU A 244 -15.26 -0.25 5.12
CA LEU A 244 -14.82 0.82 6.02
C LEU A 244 -15.73 0.94 7.23
N ALA A 245 -17.05 1.01 7.03
CA ALA A 245 -18.03 1.14 8.12
C ALA A 245 -17.98 -0.03 9.11
N LEU A 246 -17.70 -1.24 8.62
CA LEU A 246 -17.54 -2.44 9.46
C LEU A 246 -16.20 -2.51 10.19
N GLY A 247 -15.23 -1.64 9.89
CA GLY A 247 -13.87 -1.72 10.44
C GLY A 247 -13.09 -2.95 9.97
N SER A 248 -13.54 -3.60 8.89
CA SER A 248 -12.88 -4.77 8.30
C SER A 248 -11.42 -4.52 7.87
N PRO A 249 -11.06 -3.32 7.35
CA PRO A 249 -9.67 -3.00 7.00
C PRO A 249 -8.74 -3.01 8.23
N TRP A 250 -9.23 -2.60 9.41
CA TRP A 250 -8.46 -2.69 10.64
C TRP A 250 -8.14 -4.14 11.01
N ALA A 251 -9.11 -5.05 10.85
CA ALA A 251 -8.88 -6.48 11.08
C ALA A 251 -7.79 -7.02 10.14
N LYS A 252 -7.73 -6.58 8.88
CA LYS A 252 -6.65 -6.93 7.94
C LYS A 252 -5.28 -6.43 8.40
N LEU A 253 -5.21 -5.21 8.93
CA LEU A 253 -3.97 -4.68 9.51
C LEU A 253 -3.50 -5.53 10.70
N GLN A 254 -4.41 -5.89 11.60
CA GLN A 254 -4.08 -6.73 12.76
C GLN A 254 -3.61 -8.12 12.36
N GLN A 255 -4.25 -8.74 11.37
CA GLN A 255 -3.83 -10.03 10.80
C GLN A 255 -2.42 -9.96 10.22
N LEU A 256 -2.15 -8.96 9.38
CA LEU A 256 -0.81 -8.75 8.83
C LEU A 256 0.22 -8.53 9.93
N ARG A 257 -0.09 -7.67 10.91
CA ARG A 257 0.78 -7.43 12.07
C ARG A 257 1.10 -8.71 12.84
N SER A 258 0.11 -9.57 13.05
CA SER A 258 0.27 -10.86 13.74
C SER A 258 1.23 -11.79 13.00
N VAL A 259 1.15 -11.85 11.67
CA VAL A 259 2.03 -12.72 10.87
C VAL A 259 3.47 -12.19 10.80
N LEU A 260 3.63 -10.86 10.78
CA LEU A 260 4.94 -10.22 10.70
C LEU A 260 5.65 -10.08 12.06
N ALA A 261 4.93 -10.19 13.18
CA ALA A 261 5.48 -10.12 14.53
C ALA A 261 6.68 -11.07 14.71
N ALA A 262 7.72 -10.62 15.43
CA ALA A 262 8.86 -11.48 15.75
C ALA A 262 8.38 -12.77 16.45
N PRO A 263 9.03 -13.93 16.23
CA PRO A 263 8.70 -15.13 16.99
C PRO A 263 8.79 -14.81 18.48
N THR A 264 7.71 -15.08 19.21
CA THR A 264 7.73 -15.07 20.67
C THR A 264 8.72 -16.14 21.12
N THR A 265 9.91 -15.72 21.57
CA THR A 265 10.83 -16.59 22.28
C THR A 265 10.15 -17.00 23.59
N GLY A 266 9.53 -18.19 23.61
CA GLY A 266 8.72 -18.63 24.74
C GLY A 266 8.66 -20.15 24.87
N ALA A 267 9.74 -20.75 25.36
CA ALA A 267 9.74 -21.78 26.41
C ALA A 267 11.19 -22.25 26.61
N SER A 268 11.93 -21.57 27.48
CA SER A 268 13.05 -22.23 28.16
C SER A 268 12.42 -23.28 29.05
N THR A 269 12.52 -24.55 28.67
CA THR A 269 12.21 -25.68 29.55
C THR A 269 13.22 -25.66 30.69
N THR A 270 12.84 -24.99 31.77
CA THR A 270 13.44 -25.15 33.09
C THR A 270 13.08 -26.55 33.57
N THR A 271 14.00 -27.50 33.41
CA THR A 271 14.08 -28.68 34.28
C THR A 271 15.44 -28.66 34.96
N LEU A 272 15.44 -28.05 36.14
CA LEU A 272 16.43 -28.23 37.19
C LEU A 272 16.18 -29.59 37.91
N ASN A 273 17.27 -30.16 38.43
CA ASN A 273 17.42 -31.30 39.36
C ASN A 273 17.42 -32.71 38.72
N SER A 274 18.44 -33.58 38.91
CA SER A 274 19.35 -33.82 40.06
C SER A 274 20.64 -34.58 39.61
N PRO A 275 21.52 -35.10 40.50
CA PRO A 275 22.64 -34.48 41.21
C PRO A 275 24.02 -35.13 40.80
N PRO A 276 25.18 -34.82 41.43
CA PRO A 276 26.48 -35.21 40.91
C PRO A 276 26.88 -36.62 41.36
N HIS A 277 27.30 -37.48 40.43
CA HIS A 277 28.01 -38.72 40.76
C HIS A 277 29.46 -38.69 40.28
N GLN A 278 30.30 -38.64 41.32
CA GLN A 278 31.72 -38.95 41.50
C GLN A 278 32.50 -39.68 40.38
N ALA A 279 33.75 -39.24 40.28
CA ALA A 279 34.87 -39.86 39.58
C ALA A 279 35.20 -41.29 40.08
N GLY A 280 35.74 -42.14 39.19
CA GLY A 280 36.30 -43.44 39.58
C GLY A 280 36.79 -44.36 38.44
N GLN A 281 37.93 -44.01 37.83
CA GLN A 281 39.00 -44.87 37.27
C GLN A 281 38.78 -45.89 36.11
N PRO A 282 39.87 -46.18 35.35
CA PRO A 282 39.90 -47.10 34.20
C PRO A 282 40.35 -48.53 34.59
N GLY A 283 39.97 -49.54 33.80
CA GLY A 283 40.41 -50.92 33.99
C GLY A 283 40.18 -51.79 32.75
N ALA A 284 41.17 -52.62 32.45
CA ALA A 284 41.38 -53.41 31.24
C ALA A 284 40.40 -54.57 31.03
N GLY A 285 40.28 -54.98 29.75
CA GLY A 285 39.61 -56.20 29.27
C GLY A 285 39.72 -56.29 27.77
#